data_AF-H0G849-F1
#
_entry.id   AF-H0G849-F1
#
_cell.length_a   1.000
_cell.length_b   1.000
_cell.length_c   1.000
_cell.angle_alpha   90.00
_cell.angle_beta   90.00
_cell.angle_gamma   90.00
#
_symmetry.space_group_name_H-M   'P 1'
#
loop_
_entity.id
_entity.type
_entity.pdbx_description
1 polymer ?
#
loop_
_entity_poly.entity_id
_entity_poly.type
_entity_poly.pdbx_seq_one_letter_code
_entity_poly.pdbx_strand_id
1 'polypeptide(L)'
;MGGAIEVAQKARLVGVVMMHTDSKGNSKILSQYTLPLTAEGRVDPIYTDLAVFDVAADSLYLCEIADRTSIAELWTIAGAAFHVPNQELRRF
;
A
#
# COMPACT_ATOMS: atom_id res chain seq x y z
N MET A 1 20.54 8.44 2.75
CA MET A 1 20.23 7.59 3.92
C MET A 1 20.42 8.42 5.19
N GLY A 2 19.39 9.16 5.60
CA GLY A 2 19.37 10.01 6.80
C GLY A 2 18.30 9.51 7.79
N GLY A 3 17.72 10.40 8.61
CA GLY A 3 16.77 10.04 9.68
C GLY A 3 15.49 9.29 9.30
N ALA A 4 15.20 9.09 8.01
CA ALA A 4 14.06 8.28 7.55
C ALA A 4 14.12 6.82 8.03
N ILE A 5 15.31 6.24 8.10
CA ILE A 5 15.50 4.88 8.64
C ILE A 5 15.16 4.85 10.14
N GLU A 6 15.62 5.86 10.88
CA GLU A 6 15.36 5.96 12.32
C GLU A 6 13.87 6.15 12.62
N VAL A 7 13.17 6.95 11.82
CA VAL A 7 11.71 7.10 11.90
C VAL A 7 11.02 5.77 11.60
N ALA A 8 11.40 5.10 10.50
CA ALA A 8 10.80 3.82 10.12
C ALA A 8 10.99 2.72 11.17
N GLN A 9 12.10 2.73 11.91
CA GLN A 9 12.41 1.71 12.92
C GLN A 9 11.86 2.05 14.33
N LYS A 10 11.75 3.33 14.68
CA LYS A 10 11.40 3.76 16.05
C LYS A 10 9.98 4.31 16.20
N ALA A 11 9.32 4.68 15.10
CA ALA A 11 7.95 5.18 15.19
C ALA A 11 6.99 4.06 15.57
N ARG A 12 5.96 4.42 16.35
CA ARG A 12 4.85 3.50 16.67
C ARG A 12 3.96 3.22 15.44
N LEU A 13 3.95 4.13 14.47
CA LEU A 13 3.17 4.11 13.25
C LEU A 13 3.94 4.87 12.14
N VAL A 14 4.14 4.20 11.01
CA VAL A 14 4.83 4.55 9.76
C VAL A 14 3.90 4.30 8.57
N GLY A 15 2.98 5.26 8.34
CA GLY A 15 2.13 5.25 7.14
C GLY A 15 2.92 5.64 5.90
N VAL A 16 2.63 5.01 4.75
CA VAL A 16 3.22 5.35 3.46
C VAL A 16 2.19 6.08 2.61
N VAL A 17 2.51 7.29 2.14
CA VAL A 17 1.68 8.03 1.20
C VAL A 17 2.41 8.08 -0.14
N MET A 18 1.81 7.51 -1.18
CA MET A 18 2.41 7.48 -2.51
C MET A 18 1.38 7.29 -3.62
N MET A 19 1.73 7.65 -4.85
CA MET A 19 0.98 7.18 -6.03
C MET A 19 1.04 5.65 -6.12
N HIS A 20 -0.06 5.03 -6.53
CA HIS A 20 -0.19 3.58 -6.68
C HIS A 20 0.73 3.04 -7.78
N THR A 21 0.88 3.82 -8.86
CA THR A 21 1.75 3.49 -9.99
C THR A 21 2.92 4.46 -10.10
N ASP A 22 3.97 4.04 -10.81
CA ASP A 22 5.01 4.95 -11.30
C ASP A 22 4.53 5.78 -12.50
N SER A 23 5.42 6.61 -13.06
CA SER A 23 5.13 7.45 -14.24
C SER A 23 4.91 6.66 -15.53
N LYS A 24 5.20 5.36 -15.54
CA LYS A 24 4.98 4.44 -16.67
C LYS A 24 3.75 3.56 -16.46
N GLY A 25 3.03 3.71 -15.35
CA GLY A 25 1.86 2.91 -15.00
C GLY A 25 2.19 1.57 -14.34
N ASN A 26 3.45 1.29 -13.99
CA ASN A 26 3.78 0.05 -13.28
C ASN A 26 3.37 0.17 -11.81
N SER A 27 2.81 -0.90 -11.26
CA SER A 27 2.45 -0.95 -9.84
C SER A 27 3.67 -0.75 -8.94
N LYS A 28 3.50 0.04 -7.88
CA LYS A 28 4.50 0.19 -6.83
C LYS A 28 4.22 -0.69 -5.62
N ILE A 29 3.06 -1.34 -5.57
CA ILE A 29 2.70 -2.32 -4.55
C ILE A 29 2.92 -3.70 -5.14
N LEU A 30 4.02 -4.35 -4.74
CA LEU A 30 4.51 -5.61 -5.31
C LEU A 30 4.57 -6.71 -4.26
N SER A 31 4.41 -7.97 -4.67
CA SER A 31 4.56 -9.12 -3.78
C SER A 31 6.01 -9.35 -3.32
N GLN A 32 6.99 -8.85 -4.07
CA GLN A 32 8.41 -8.94 -3.73
C GLN A 32 9.10 -7.62 -4.04
N TYR A 33 9.98 -7.19 -3.13
CA TYR A 33 10.76 -5.96 -3.31
C TYR A 33 11.73 -6.12 -4.48
N THR A 34 11.70 -5.17 -5.41
CA THR A 34 12.64 -5.08 -6.54
C THR A 34 13.76 -4.07 -6.29
N LEU A 35 13.65 -3.29 -5.20
CA LEU A 35 14.59 -2.26 -4.78
C LEU A 35 15.14 -2.59 -3.38
N PRO A 36 16.32 -2.05 -3.01
CA PRO A 36 16.88 -2.23 -1.68
C PRO A 36 15.89 -1.78 -0.59
N LEU A 37 15.72 -2.63 0.42
CA LEU A 37 14.85 -2.35 1.56
C LEU A 37 15.37 -1.14 2.34
N THR A 38 14.49 -0.20 2.67
CA THR A 38 14.87 1.03 3.41
C THR A 38 14.99 0.78 4.92
N ALA A 39 14.12 -0.06 5.47
CA ALA A 39 14.17 -0.50 6.85
C ALA A 39 13.46 -1.87 6.97
N GLU A 40 14.00 -2.76 7.79
CA GLU A 40 13.30 -3.96 8.23
C GLU A 40 12.27 -3.59 9.31
N GLY A 41 11.02 -4.00 9.14
CA GLY A 41 9.94 -3.69 10.06
C GLY A 41 8.58 -3.67 9.39
N ARG A 42 7.54 -3.45 10.21
CA ARG A 42 6.16 -3.33 9.75
C ARG A 42 5.94 -1.93 9.17
N VAL A 43 5.48 -1.85 7.94
CA VAL A 43 4.84 -0.65 7.40
C VAL A 43 3.38 -0.63 7.86
N ASP A 44 2.86 0.56 8.10
CA ASP A 44 1.47 0.80 8.50
C ASP A 44 0.61 1.00 7.25
N PRO A 45 -0.55 1.69 7.28
CA PRO A 45 -1.39 1.79 6.10
C PRO A 45 -0.65 2.45 4.94
N ILE A 46 -0.85 1.89 3.76
CA ILE A 46 -0.42 2.44 2.48
C ILE A 46 -1.59 3.23 1.92
N TYR A 47 -1.41 4.53 1.80
CA TYR A 47 -2.36 5.46 1.21
C TYR A 47 -1.94 5.77 -0.23
N THR A 48 -2.80 5.46 -1.19
CA THR A 48 -2.60 5.83 -2.58
C THR A 48 -3.77 6.63 -3.13
N ASP A 49 -3.57 7.15 -4.34
CA ASP A 49 -4.59 7.81 -5.15
C ASP A 49 -5.74 6.87 -5.56
N LEU A 50 -5.58 5.55 -5.43
CA LEU A 50 -6.57 4.54 -5.83
C LEU A 50 -7.18 3.79 -4.66
N ALA A 51 -6.43 3.59 -3.56
CA ALA A 51 -6.88 2.79 -2.44
C ALA A 51 -6.06 3.06 -1.16
N VAL A 52 -6.66 2.71 -0.03
CA VAL A 52 -5.97 2.60 1.26
C VAL A 52 -5.87 1.12 1.62
N PHE A 53 -4.66 0.65 1.92
CA PHE A 53 -4.41 -0.71 2.36
C PHE A 53 -3.85 -0.74 3.76
N ASP A 54 -4.40 -1.56 4.63
CA ASP A 54 -3.71 -2.00 5.85
C ASP A 54 -2.73 -3.12 5.53
N VAL A 55 -1.56 -3.05 6.15
CA VAL A 55 -0.53 -4.09 6.06
C VAL A 55 -0.53 -4.88 7.37
N ALA A 56 -0.85 -6.17 7.28
CA ALA A 56 -0.85 -7.06 8.42
C ALA A 56 -0.13 -8.37 8.08
N ALA A 57 0.91 -8.68 8.88
CA ALA A 57 1.87 -9.74 8.61
C ALA A 57 2.43 -9.62 7.17
N ASP A 58 2.01 -10.51 6.29
CA ASP A 58 2.46 -10.60 4.89
C ASP A 58 1.30 -10.41 3.90
N SER A 59 0.25 -9.69 4.31
CA SER A 59 -0.95 -9.52 3.49
C SER A 59 -1.47 -8.08 3.53
N LEU A 60 -2.02 -7.67 2.39
CA LEU A 60 -2.66 -6.38 2.20
C LEU A 60 -4.17 -6.53 2.39
N TYR A 61 -4.78 -5.60 3.11
CA TYR A 61 -6.22 -5.57 3.34
C TYR A 61 -6.75 -4.25 2.81
N LEU A 62 -7.69 -4.31 1.85
CA LEU A 62 -8.30 -3.13 1.26
C LEU A 62 -9.24 -2.48 2.28
N CYS A 63 -8.92 -1.26 2.70
CA CYS A 63 -9.68 -0.50 3.69
C CYS A 63 -10.63 0.51 3.03
N GLU A 64 -10.12 1.23 2.03
CA GLU A 64 -10.87 2.25 1.28
C GLU A 64 -10.47 2.21 -0.20
N ILE A 65 -11.37 2.61 -1.10
CA ILE A 65 -11.12 2.70 -2.54
C ILE A 65 -11.55 4.06 -3.07
N ALA A 66 -10.82 4.63 -4.02
CA ALA A 66 -11.21 5.88 -4.64
C ALA A 66 -12.61 5.76 -5.29
N ASP A 67 -13.40 6.83 -5.23
CA ASP A 67 -14.80 6.87 -5.69
C ASP A 67 -14.98 6.34 -7.11
N ARG A 68 -14.02 6.63 -8.00
CA ARG A 68 -14.08 6.29 -9.42
C ARG A 68 -13.37 5.00 -9.79
N THR A 69 -12.80 4.30 -8.81
CA THR A 69 -12.05 3.06 -9.03
C THR A 69 -12.91 1.86 -8.64
N SER A 70 -12.88 0.84 -9.51
CA SER A 70 -13.53 -0.44 -9.22
C SER A 70 -12.54 -1.42 -8.61
N ILE A 71 -13.05 -2.39 -7.83
CA ILE A 71 -12.21 -3.47 -7.26
C ILE A 71 -11.51 -4.25 -8.39
N ALA A 72 -12.20 -4.52 -9.49
CA ALA A 72 -11.65 -5.26 -10.63
C ALA A 72 -10.49 -4.50 -11.32
N GLU A 73 -10.64 -3.19 -11.49
CA GLU A 73 -9.58 -2.32 -12.00
C GLU A 73 -8.38 -2.29 -11.04
N LEU A 74 -8.64 -2.13 -9.74
CA LEU A 74 -7.59 -2.16 -8.72
C LEU A 74 -6.82 -3.48 -8.74
N TRP A 75 -7.49 -4.62 -8.91
CA TRP A 75 -6.84 -5.93 -9.08
C TRP A 75 -5.96 -6.03 -10.33
N THR A 76 -6.31 -5.31 -11.40
CA THR A 76 -5.52 -5.30 -12.63
C THR A 76 -4.26 -4.46 -12.49
N ILE A 77 -4.34 -3.39 -11.69
CA ILE A 77 -3.24 -2.44 -11.47
C ILE A 77 -2.32 -2.89 -10.32
N ALA A 78 -2.85 -3.56 -9.30
CA ALA A 78 -2.07 -4.00 -8.15
C ALA A 78 -1.10 -5.12 -8.53
N GLY A 79 0.18 -4.96 -8.20
CA GLY A 79 1.22 -5.98 -8.39
C GLY A 79 1.35 -6.96 -7.22
N ALA A 80 0.42 -6.91 -6.27
CA ALA A 80 0.36 -7.77 -5.10
C ALA A 80 -1.09 -8.19 -4.84
N ALA A 81 -1.27 -9.39 -4.29
CA ALA A 81 -2.59 -9.84 -3.85
C ALA A 81 -3.04 -9.10 -2.59
N PHE A 82 -4.33 -8.81 -2.50
CA PHE A 82 -4.94 -8.17 -1.33
C PHE A 82 -6.29 -8.81 -0.98
N HIS A 83 -6.70 -8.68 0.27
CA HIS A 83 -8.00 -9.11 0.75
C HIS A 83 -9.02 -7.99 0.61
N VAL A 84 -10.18 -8.31 0.04
CA VAL A 84 -11.35 -7.42 0.04
C VAL A 84 -12.22 -7.81 1.24
N PRO A 85 -12.59 -6.86 2.11
CA PRO A 85 -13.39 -7.18 3.28
C PRO A 85 -14.83 -7.56 2.88
N ASN A 86 -15.46 -8.46 3.63
CA ASN A 86 -16.85 -8.86 3.42
C ASN A 86 -17.83 -7.86 4.09
N GLN A 87 -17.66 -6.58 3.77
CA GLN A 87 -18.48 -5.47 4.24
C GLN A 87 -18.49 -4.36 3.18
N GLU A 88 -19.35 -3.37 3.36
CA GLU A 88 -19.36 -2.20 2.49
C GLU A 88 -18.03 -1.44 2.59
N LEU A 89 -17.37 -1.27 1.44
CA LEU A 89 -16.08 -0.62 1.37
C LEU A 89 -16.26 0.90 1.34
N ARG A 90 -15.51 1.60 2.21
CA ARG A 90 -15.52 3.06 2.23
C ARG A 90 -14.88 3.61 0.97
N ARG A 91 -15.35 4.77 0.54
CA ARG A 91 -14.83 5.48 -0.62
C ARG A 91 -14.40 6.89 -0.26
N PHE A 92 -13.39 7.39 -0.99
CA PHE A 92 -12.82 8.73 -0.85
C PHE A 92 -12.60 9.39 -2.22
#